data_AF-A0A521VQX8-F1
#
_entry.id   AF-A0A521VQX8-F1
#
_cell.length_a   1.000
_cell.length_b   1.000
_cell.length_c   1.000
_cell.angle_alpha   90.00
_cell.angle_beta   90.00
_cell.angle_gamma   90.00
#
_symmetry.space_group_name_H-M   'P 1'
#
loop_
_entity.id
_entity.type
_entity.pdbx_description
1 polymer ?
#
loop_
_entity_poly.entity_id
_entity_poly.type
_entity_poly.pdbx_seq_one_letter_code
_entity_poly.pdbx_strand_id
1 'polypeptide(L)'
;MQKNTHIPFALFFAWASLAPTSNSQNLPAKPENIRVAFYNVENLFDTVDDPLTSDEEFTPAAAKEWTEARYQTKLERLARVVDGMQYPAFLGLAEVENHRVCADFINKTSLKKHRYKIVHFDSPDVRGIDVALLYQKKLFKVLNASTIRMDFPDELKGGLPDYTTRDVLVVEGVFQKKDTLHLLIAHFPSRSGGQKESEPKR
;
A
#
# COMPACT_ATOMS: atom_id res chain seq x y z
N MET A 1 53.86 68.81 -35.21
CA MET A 1 54.34 68.03 -34.04
C MET A 1 53.20 67.16 -33.53
N GLN A 2 53.05 65.95 -34.06
CA GLN A 2 52.14 64.93 -33.52
C GLN A 2 52.88 64.17 -32.40
N LYS A 3 52.28 64.08 -31.21
CA LYS A 3 52.82 63.33 -30.08
C LYS A 3 52.32 61.89 -30.17
N ASN A 4 53.24 60.95 -30.36
CA ASN A 4 52.98 59.51 -30.21
C ASN A 4 52.80 59.17 -28.73
N THR A 5 51.62 58.66 -28.37
CA THR A 5 51.39 57.99 -27.08
C THR A 5 51.58 56.49 -27.26
N HIS A 6 52.64 55.95 -26.66
CA HIS A 6 52.85 54.50 -26.54
C HIS A 6 51.97 53.95 -25.40
N ILE A 7 51.14 52.94 -25.71
CA ILE A 7 50.43 52.13 -24.72
C ILE A 7 51.28 50.87 -24.48
N PRO A 8 51.74 50.57 -23.26
CA PRO A 8 52.44 49.31 -23.00
C PRO A 8 51.43 48.16 -22.94
N PHE A 9 51.67 47.13 -23.74
CA PHE A 9 50.91 45.88 -23.74
C PHE A 9 51.57 44.92 -22.73
N ALA A 10 50.93 44.66 -21.59
CA ALA A 10 51.39 43.68 -20.62
C ALA A 10 50.73 42.32 -20.92
N LEU A 11 51.52 41.33 -21.35
CA LEU A 11 51.09 39.93 -21.45
C LEU A 11 51.06 39.30 -20.05
N PHE A 12 49.87 39.00 -19.55
CA PHE A 12 49.70 38.11 -18.40
C PHE A 12 49.78 36.65 -18.86
N PHE A 13 50.83 35.93 -18.47
CA PHE A 13 50.85 34.46 -18.55
C PHE A 13 50.17 33.90 -17.29
N ALA A 14 48.91 33.47 -17.43
CA ALA A 14 48.24 32.69 -16.40
C ALA A 14 48.69 31.23 -16.51
N TRP A 15 49.46 30.77 -15.52
CA TRP A 15 49.84 29.37 -15.39
C TRP A 15 48.70 28.62 -14.70
N ALA A 16 47.81 28.00 -15.49
CA ALA A 16 46.75 27.15 -14.96
C ALA A 16 47.33 25.76 -14.65
N SER A 17 47.48 25.43 -13.37
CA SER A 17 47.75 24.05 -12.96
C SER A 17 46.46 23.23 -13.18
N LEU A 18 46.49 22.38 -14.20
CA LEU A 18 45.49 21.33 -14.35
C LEU A 18 45.74 20.29 -13.25
N ALA A 19 45.09 20.46 -12.11
CA ALA A 19 44.92 19.37 -11.16
C ALA A 19 44.09 18.27 -11.87
N PRO A 20 44.50 16.99 -11.82
CA PRO A 20 43.69 15.92 -12.36
C PRO A 20 42.40 15.87 -11.57
N THR A 21 41.30 16.26 -12.20
CA THR A 21 39.95 15.99 -11.70
C THR A 21 39.82 14.49 -11.59
N SER A 22 39.75 13.96 -10.38
CA SER A 22 39.37 12.57 -10.17
C SER A 22 37.98 12.38 -10.75
N ASN A 23 37.90 11.74 -11.91
CA ASN A 23 36.66 11.18 -12.41
C ASN A 23 36.25 10.11 -11.39
N SER A 24 35.44 10.52 -10.40
CA SER A 24 34.63 9.59 -9.65
C SER A 24 33.71 8.94 -10.68
N GLN A 25 34.06 7.74 -11.14
CA GLN A 25 33.13 6.94 -11.89
C GLN A 25 31.92 6.76 -10.99
N ASN A 26 30.80 7.38 -11.37
CA ASN A 26 29.49 7.11 -10.81
C ASN A 26 29.23 5.62 -11.01
N LEU A 27 29.59 4.81 -10.01
CA LEU A 27 29.10 3.45 -9.89
C LEU A 27 27.57 3.53 -10.03
N PRO A 28 26.94 2.64 -10.82
CA PRO A 28 25.49 2.63 -10.94
C PRO A 28 24.90 2.61 -9.53
N ALA A 29 24.01 3.56 -9.24
CA ALA A 29 23.37 3.67 -7.94
C ALA A 29 22.85 2.28 -7.54
N LYS A 30 23.25 1.82 -6.35
CA LYS A 30 22.80 0.54 -5.79
C LYS A 30 21.28 0.45 -5.96
N PRO A 31 20.73 -0.65 -6.51
CA PRO A 31 19.30 -0.74 -6.72
C PRO A 31 18.58 -0.50 -5.38
N GLU A 32 17.63 0.43 -5.38
CA GLU A 32 16.79 0.64 -4.20
C GLU A 32 16.04 -0.65 -3.92
N ASN A 33 16.18 -1.19 -2.70
CA ASN A 33 15.42 -2.36 -2.30
C ASN A 33 13.93 -1.99 -2.21
N ILE A 34 13.14 -2.49 -3.15
CA ILE A 34 11.68 -2.34 -3.15
C ILE A 34 11.07 -3.51 -2.39
N ARG A 35 10.24 -3.18 -1.40
CA ARG A 35 9.53 -4.16 -0.58
C ARG A 35 8.06 -4.19 -0.97
N VAL A 36 7.53 -5.40 -1.09
CA VAL A 36 6.11 -5.68 -1.29
C VAL A 36 5.68 -6.57 -0.13
N ALA A 37 4.53 -6.28 0.47
CA ALA A 37 3.98 -7.08 1.54
C ALA A 37 2.48 -7.28 1.36
N PHE A 38 1.99 -8.38 1.92
CA PHE A 38 0.57 -8.65 2.09
C PHE A 38 0.33 -8.97 3.57
N TYR A 39 -0.67 -8.35 4.18
CA TYR A 39 -0.94 -8.48 5.60
C TYR A 39 -2.45 -8.66 5.85
N ASN A 40 -2.82 -9.84 6.32
CA ASN A 40 -4.13 -10.03 6.95
C ASN A 40 -4.12 -9.32 8.31
N VAL A 41 -4.96 -8.30 8.47
CA VAL A 41 -5.02 -7.47 9.69
C VAL A 41 -6.01 -7.99 10.73
N GLU A 42 -6.54 -9.21 10.50
CA GLU A 42 -7.39 -9.97 11.43
C GLU A 42 -8.61 -9.15 11.85
N ASN A 43 -9.49 -8.80 10.91
CA ASN A 43 -10.72 -8.00 11.12
C ASN A 43 -10.48 -6.58 11.67
N LEU A 44 -10.01 -5.67 10.82
CA LEU A 44 -9.88 -4.24 11.15
C LEU A 44 -11.19 -3.50 10.86
N PHE A 45 -12.04 -3.44 11.88
CA PHE A 45 -13.27 -2.65 11.92
C PHE A 45 -13.09 -1.35 12.69
N ASP A 46 -13.85 -0.32 12.31
CA ASP A 46 -14.09 0.87 13.11
C ASP A 46 -15.03 0.55 14.28
N THR A 47 -15.68 1.54 14.89
CA THR A 47 -16.48 1.36 16.12
C THR A 47 -17.97 1.68 15.89
N VAL A 48 -18.35 1.91 14.64
CA VAL A 48 -19.69 2.26 14.20
C VAL A 48 -20.27 1.06 13.46
N ASP A 49 -21.42 0.61 13.94
CA ASP A 49 -22.21 -0.48 13.35
C ASP A 49 -22.62 -0.14 11.90
N ASP A 50 -22.36 -1.06 10.96
CA ASP A 50 -22.94 -1.01 9.62
C ASP A 50 -24.10 -2.00 9.51
N PRO A 51 -25.36 -1.53 9.44
CA PRO A 51 -26.55 -2.39 9.43
C PRO A 51 -26.67 -3.29 8.18
N LEU A 52 -25.78 -3.13 7.19
CA LEU A 52 -25.73 -3.99 6.00
C LEU A 52 -24.76 -5.16 6.14
N THR A 53 -23.97 -5.21 7.22
CA THR A 53 -22.92 -6.22 7.43
C THR A 53 -23.00 -6.82 8.83
N SER A 54 -22.36 -7.96 9.06
CA SER A 54 -22.30 -8.61 10.37
C SER A 54 -21.10 -8.14 11.20
N ASP A 55 -21.05 -6.85 11.53
CA ASP A 55 -19.96 -6.21 12.28
C ASP A 55 -20.36 -5.77 13.70
N GLU A 56 -21.54 -6.12 14.19
CA GLU A 56 -22.12 -5.62 15.44
C GLU A 56 -21.26 -5.95 16.66
N GLU A 57 -20.46 -7.03 16.58
CA GLU A 57 -19.49 -7.43 17.60
C GLU A 57 -18.32 -6.45 17.75
N PHE A 58 -18.10 -5.57 16.77
CA PHE A 58 -17.07 -4.51 16.76
C PHE A 58 -17.64 -3.15 17.15
N THR A 59 -18.59 -3.13 18.08
CA THR A 59 -19.09 -1.89 18.68
C THR A 59 -18.66 -1.74 20.15
N PRO A 60 -18.64 -0.51 20.71
CA PRO A 60 -18.30 -0.29 22.11
C PRO A 60 -19.27 -0.97 23.10
N ALA A 61 -20.52 -1.16 22.70
CA ALA A 61 -21.58 -1.74 23.52
C ALA A 61 -21.67 -3.28 23.41
N ALA A 62 -21.03 -3.88 22.41
CA ALA A 62 -21.02 -5.34 22.24
C ALA A 62 -20.15 -6.05 23.28
N ALA A 63 -20.28 -7.38 23.34
CA ALA A 63 -19.54 -8.22 24.29
C ALA A 63 -18.00 -8.10 24.14
N LYS A 64 -17.50 -7.76 22.94
CA LYS A 64 -16.07 -7.53 22.74
C LYS A 64 -15.62 -6.16 23.23
N GLU A 65 -16.52 -5.26 23.63
CA GLU A 65 -16.23 -3.89 24.06
C GLU A 65 -15.24 -3.20 23.11
N TRP A 66 -15.56 -3.17 21.81
CA TRP A 66 -14.68 -2.61 20.79
C TRP A 66 -14.74 -1.08 20.84
N THR A 67 -14.02 -0.51 21.80
CA THR A 67 -13.97 0.94 22.02
C THR A 67 -12.95 1.62 21.12
N GLU A 68 -13.07 2.94 20.96
CA GLU A 68 -12.09 3.77 20.23
C GLU A 68 -10.65 3.54 20.75
N ALA A 69 -10.47 3.34 22.06
CA ALA A 69 -9.16 3.06 22.64
C ALA A 69 -8.57 1.71 22.16
N ARG A 70 -9.40 0.67 22.01
CA ARG A 70 -8.97 -0.63 21.49
C ARG A 70 -8.71 -0.56 19.99
N TYR A 71 -9.56 0.15 19.26
CA TYR A 71 -9.36 0.43 17.84
C TYR A 71 -8.02 1.14 17.59
N GLN A 72 -7.73 2.23 18.30
CA GLN A 72 -6.44 2.93 18.21
C GLN A 72 -5.26 2.02 18.60
N THR A 73 -5.41 1.23 19.67
CA THR A 73 -4.37 0.26 20.08
C THR A 73 -4.09 -0.77 18.99
N LYS A 74 -5.12 -1.24 18.28
CA LYS A 74 -4.95 -2.16 17.15
C LYS A 74 -4.21 -1.47 16.00
N LEU A 75 -4.61 -0.27 15.60
CA LEU A 75 -3.92 0.49 14.54
C LEU A 75 -2.44 0.64 14.83
N GLU A 76 -2.06 1.02 16.06
CA GLU A 76 -0.65 1.18 16.43
C GLU A 76 0.13 -0.13 16.44
N ARG A 77 -0.49 -1.24 16.86
CA ARG A 77 0.14 -2.57 16.80
C ARG A 77 0.38 -3.01 15.36
N LEU A 78 -0.60 -2.82 14.47
CA LEU A 78 -0.44 -3.09 13.04
C LEU A 78 0.66 -2.20 12.44
N ALA A 79 0.73 -0.93 12.82
CA ALA A 79 1.73 0.02 12.32
C ALA A 79 3.15 -0.39 12.72
N ARG A 80 3.33 -0.91 13.93
CA ARG A 80 4.61 -1.46 14.40
C ARG A 80 5.08 -2.64 13.56
N VAL A 81 4.17 -3.48 13.07
CA VAL A 81 4.53 -4.58 12.14
C VAL A 81 4.99 -4.01 10.79
N VAL A 82 4.28 -3.00 10.27
CA VAL A 82 4.66 -2.31 9.01
C VAL A 82 6.02 -1.60 9.13
N ASP A 83 6.32 -1.03 10.29
CA ASP A 83 7.64 -0.46 10.62
C ASP A 83 8.74 -1.54 10.57
N GLY A 84 8.49 -2.72 11.16
CA GLY A 84 9.38 -3.88 11.06
C GLY A 84 9.57 -4.39 9.62
N MET A 85 8.56 -4.23 8.76
CA MET A 85 8.65 -4.47 7.32
C MET A 85 9.36 -3.34 6.56
N GLN A 86 9.84 -2.30 7.25
CA GLN A 86 10.47 -1.11 6.69
C GLN A 86 9.58 -0.36 5.68
N TYR A 87 8.29 -0.24 5.98
CA TYR A 87 7.30 0.48 5.17
C TYR A 87 7.37 0.09 3.67
N PRO A 88 6.80 -1.06 3.29
CA PRO A 88 6.77 -1.54 1.91
C PRO A 88 6.29 -0.49 0.89
N ALA A 89 6.79 -0.53 -0.34
CA ALA A 89 6.29 0.33 -1.41
C ALA A 89 4.81 0.04 -1.71
N PHE A 90 4.44 -1.24 -1.57
CA PHE A 90 3.11 -1.78 -1.75
C PHE A 90 2.78 -2.68 -0.56
N LEU A 91 1.66 -2.41 0.09
CA LEU A 91 1.14 -3.17 1.21
C LEU A 91 -0.31 -3.55 0.88
N GLY A 92 -0.50 -4.79 0.44
CA GLY A 92 -1.83 -5.38 0.32
C GLY A 92 -2.36 -5.72 1.72
N LEU A 93 -3.62 -5.40 1.96
CA LEU A 93 -4.30 -5.71 3.21
C LEU A 93 -5.47 -6.65 2.94
N ALA A 94 -5.78 -7.48 3.91
CA ALA A 94 -6.98 -8.30 3.94
C ALA A 94 -7.68 -8.15 5.29
N GLU A 95 -9.01 -8.32 5.25
CA GLU A 95 -9.89 -8.18 6.41
C GLU A 95 -9.93 -6.74 6.95
N VAL A 96 -9.97 -5.77 6.04
CA VAL A 96 -10.27 -4.36 6.36
C VAL A 96 -11.74 -4.11 6.11
N GLU A 97 -12.42 -3.39 7.01
CA GLU A 97 -13.86 -3.16 6.86
C GLU A 97 -14.20 -2.25 5.67
N ASN A 98 -13.53 -1.10 5.58
CA ASN A 98 -13.89 -0.06 4.62
C ASN A 98 -12.70 0.90 4.33
N HIS A 99 -12.94 1.89 3.46
CA HIS A 99 -11.92 2.91 3.17
C HIS A 99 -11.52 3.74 4.41
N ARG A 100 -12.44 4.00 5.34
CA ARG A 100 -12.18 4.82 6.53
C ARG A 100 -11.17 4.14 7.44
N VAL A 101 -11.27 2.84 7.69
CA VAL A 101 -10.28 2.14 8.53
C VAL A 101 -8.88 2.18 7.92
N CYS A 102 -8.77 2.10 6.59
CA CYS A 102 -7.50 2.27 5.88
C CYS A 102 -6.95 3.69 6.03
N ALA A 103 -7.82 4.70 5.95
CA ALA A 103 -7.45 6.10 6.14
C ALA A 103 -6.98 6.38 7.57
N ASP A 104 -7.67 5.84 8.57
CA ASP A 104 -7.28 5.93 9.97
C ASP A 104 -5.96 5.21 10.23
N PHE A 105 -5.77 4.01 9.68
CA PHE A 105 -4.52 3.27 9.78
C PHE A 105 -3.33 4.07 9.25
N ILE A 106 -3.50 4.83 8.17
CA ILE A 106 -2.44 5.72 7.66
C ILE A 106 -2.29 6.96 8.54
N ASN A 107 -3.38 7.66 8.83
CA ASN A 107 -3.34 9.03 9.35
C ASN A 107 -3.14 9.12 10.85
N LYS A 108 -3.50 8.07 11.60
CA LYS A 108 -3.43 8.01 13.06
C LYS A 108 -2.19 7.29 13.57
N THR A 109 -1.34 6.74 12.69
CA THR A 109 -0.15 5.95 13.08
C THR A 109 1.16 6.49 12.47
N SER A 110 2.26 5.76 12.66
CA SER A 110 3.57 6.04 12.06
C SER A 110 3.54 6.09 10.51
N LEU A 111 2.57 5.42 9.87
CA LEU A 111 2.45 5.33 8.40
C LEU A 111 2.25 6.70 7.74
N LYS A 112 1.73 7.70 8.47
CA LYS A 112 1.45 9.06 7.96
C LYS A 112 2.66 9.69 7.26
N LYS A 113 3.86 9.45 7.79
CA LYS A 113 5.12 10.01 7.27
C LYS A 113 5.51 9.43 5.90
N HIS A 114 4.98 8.26 5.55
CA HIS A 114 5.32 7.52 4.33
C HIS A 114 4.39 7.82 3.15
N ARG A 115 3.37 8.68 3.36
CA ARG A 115 2.49 9.21 2.32
C ARG A 115 1.84 8.12 1.46
N TYR A 116 1.35 7.08 2.14
CA TYR A 116 0.55 6.05 1.50
C TYR A 116 -0.73 6.64 0.90
N LYS A 117 -1.19 6.01 -0.18
CA LYS A 117 -2.50 6.18 -0.79
C LYS A 117 -3.21 4.85 -0.82
N ILE A 118 -4.53 4.90 -0.90
CA ILE A 118 -5.43 3.76 -0.73
C ILE A 118 -6.08 3.46 -2.09
N VAL A 119 -6.17 2.18 -2.43
CA VAL A 119 -7.15 1.66 -3.38
C VAL A 119 -7.98 0.62 -2.64
N HIS A 120 -9.30 0.79 -2.63
CA HIS A 120 -10.27 -0.02 -1.90
C HIS A 120 -11.61 0.03 -2.63
N PHE A 121 -12.34 -1.08 -2.62
CA PHE A 121 -13.73 -1.19 -3.06
C PHE A 121 -14.44 -2.13 -2.09
N ASP A 122 -15.70 -1.79 -1.79
CA ASP A 122 -16.54 -2.65 -0.98
C ASP A 122 -16.90 -3.92 -1.77
N SER A 123 -16.85 -5.07 -1.11
CA SER A 123 -17.12 -6.39 -1.68
C SER A 123 -18.29 -7.08 -0.98
N PRO A 124 -18.87 -8.15 -1.55
CA PRO A 124 -20.14 -8.69 -1.06
C PRO A 124 -19.98 -9.60 0.17
N ASP A 125 -18.81 -9.63 0.82
CA ASP A 125 -18.61 -10.48 2.00
C ASP A 125 -19.53 -10.03 3.13
N VAL A 126 -20.34 -10.97 3.66
CA VAL A 126 -21.35 -10.69 4.68
C VAL A 126 -20.78 -10.13 5.98
N ARG A 127 -19.49 -10.34 6.26
CA ARG A 127 -18.84 -9.75 7.43
C ARG A 127 -18.51 -8.28 7.24
N GLY A 128 -18.68 -7.72 6.04
CA GLY A 128 -18.32 -6.34 5.75
C GLY A 128 -16.81 -6.12 5.73
N ILE A 129 -16.07 -7.02 5.09
CA ILE A 129 -14.62 -6.88 4.98
C ILE A 129 -14.11 -7.12 3.57
N ASP A 130 -13.01 -6.47 3.27
CA ASP A 130 -12.44 -6.36 1.95
C ASP A 130 -10.93 -6.58 1.95
N VAL A 131 -10.38 -6.46 0.75
CA VAL A 131 -8.96 -6.28 0.50
C VAL A 131 -8.67 -4.83 0.11
N ALA A 132 -7.48 -4.34 0.46
CA ALA A 132 -7.03 -3.01 0.06
C ALA A 132 -5.59 -3.05 -0.46
N LEU A 133 -5.23 -2.03 -1.23
CA LEU A 133 -3.83 -1.71 -1.52
C LEU A 133 -3.47 -0.37 -0.88
N LEU A 134 -2.49 -0.38 0.00
CA LEU A 134 -1.76 0.82 0.40
C LEU A 134 -0.47 0.93 -0.43
N TYR A 135 -0.25 2.06 -1.08
CA TYR A 135 0.95 2.28 -1.89
C TYR A 135 1.62 3.64 -1.62
N GLN A 136 2.95 3.70 -1.67
CA GLN A 136 3.67 4.96 -1.51
C GLN A 136 3.52 5.85 -2.76
N LYS A 137 2.85 7.00 -2.61
CA LYS A 137 2.53 7.91 -3.74
C LYS A 137 3.77 8.35 -4.54
N LYS A 138 4.94 8.44 -3.89
CA LYS A 138 6.19 8.86 -4.56
C LYS A 138 6.71 7.82 -5.57
N LEU A 139 6.35 6.54 -5.37
CA LEU A 139 6.86 5.42 -6.15
C LEU A 139 5.85 4.92 -7.19
N PHE A 140 4.55 5.08 -6.95
CA PHE A 140 3.52 4.49 -7.80
C PHE A 140 2.39 5.47 -8.09
N LYS A 141 1.97 5.50 -9.36
CA LYS A 141 0.80 6.24 -9.84
C LYS A 141 -0.19 5.26 -10.43
N VAL A 142 -1.32 5.08 -9.74
CA VAL A 142 -2.46 4.30 -10.25
C VAL A 142 -2.94 4.91 -11.57
N LEU A 143 -3.13 4.06 -12.57
CA LEU A 143 -3.77 4.37 -13.84
C LEU A 143 -5.21 3.88 -13.86
N ASN A 144 -5.42 2.65 -13.39
CA ASN A 144 -6.73 2.02 -13.33
C ASN A 144 -6.85 1.13 -12.08
N ALA A 145 -8.07 0.99 -11.58
CA ALA A 145 -8.38 0.08 -10.48
C ALA A 145 -9.78 -0.50 -10.66
N SER A 146 -9.92 -1.80 -10.43
CA SER A 146 -11.18 -2.52 -10.58
C SER A 146 -11.19 -3.74 -9.69
N THR A 147 -12.32 -4.43 -9.61
CA THR A 147 -12.46 -5.69 -8.89
C THR A 147 -12.87 -6.82 -9.82
N ILE A 148 -12.47 -8.03 -9.48
CA ILE A 148 -12.99 -9.27 -10.06
C ILE A 148 -13.89 -9.91 -9.01
N ARG A 149 -15.19 -10.03 -9.33
CA ARG A 149 -16.16 -10.72 -8.47
C ARG A 149 -15.87 -12.20 -8.44
N MET A 150 -15.77 -12.76 -7.25
CA MET A 150 -15.70 -14.20 -7.04
C MET A 150 -17.12 -14.76 -6.95
N ASP A 151 -17.55 -15.46 -7.99
CA ASP A 151 -18.81 -16.22 -7.99
C ASP A 151 -18.49 -17.71 -8.01
N PHE A 152 -19.04 -18.44 -7.03
CA PHE A 152 -18.79 -19.87 -6.89
C PHE A 152 -19.95 -20.66 -7.48
N PRO A 153 -19.70 -21.80 -8.17
CA PRO A 153 -20.75 -22.74 -8.51
C PRO A 153 -21.54 -23.18 -7.27
N ASP A 154 -22.85 -23.42 -7.42
CA ASP A 154 -23.75 -23.79 -6.31
C ASP A 154 -23.25 -25.01 -5.51
N GLU A 155 -22.61 -25.97 -6.19
CA GLU A 155 -21.97 -27.15 -5.61
C GLU A 155 -20.91 -26.80 -4.55
N LEU A 156 -20.21 -25.67 -4.75
CA LEU A 156 -19.19 -25.18 -3.84
C LEU A 156 -19.76 -24.28 -2.75
N LYS A 157 -21.00 -23.78 -2.85
CA LYS A 157 -21.57 -22.90 -1.84
C LYS A 157 -21.94 -23.59 -0.53
N GLY A 158 -21.83 -24.93 -0.46
CA GLY A 158 -22.09 -25.69 0.76
C GLY A 158 -23.55 -25.60 1.21
N GLY A 159 -24.48 -25.49 0.26
CA GLY A 159 -25.91 -25.36 0.54
C GLY A 159 -26.37 -23.98 0.99
N LEU A 160 -25.51 -22.97 0.91
CA LEU A 160 -25.83 -21.56 1.20
C LEU A 160 -26.09 -20.81 -0.11
N PRO A 161 -27.35 -20.55 -0.51
CA PRO A 161 -27.67 -19.93 -1.80
C PRO A 161 -27.00 -18.56 -1.99
N ASP A 162 -26.90 -17.80 -0.91
CA ASP A 162 -26.33 -16.45 -0.86
C ASP A 162 -24.87 -16.44 -0.38
N TYR A 163 -24.12 -17.53 -0.61
CA TYR A 163 -22.70 -17.57 -0.27
C TYR A 163 -21.93 -16.54 -1.10
N THR A 164 -21.37 -15.54 -0.42
CA THR A 164 -20.52 -14.51 -0.99
C THR A 164 -19.12 -14.56 -0.39
N THR A 165 -18.17 -13.92 -1.07
CA THR A 165 -16.82 -13.71 -0.54
C THR A 165 -16.22 -12.41 -1.06
N ARG A 166 -14.99 -12.12 -0.64
CA ARG A 166 -14.25 -10.94 -1.05
C ARG A 166 -13.93 -10.98 -2.54
N ASP A 167 -14.05 -9.81 -3.16
CA ASP A 167 -13.58 -9.61 -4.52
C ASP A 167 -12.04 -9.59 -4.56
N VAL A 168 -11.48 -9.88 -5.74
CA VAL A 168 -10.04 -9.67 -6.01
C VAL A 168 -9.84 -8.25 -6.50
N LEU A 169 -9.02 -7.47 -5.80
CA LEU A 169 -8.67 -6.11 -6.21
C LEU A 169 -7.57 -6.16 -7.28
N VAL A 170 -7.82 -5.49 -8.41
CA VAL A 170 -6.88 -5.35 -9.53
C VAL A 170 -6.48 -3.88 -9.67
N VAL A 171 -5.19 -3.60 -9.55
CA VAL A 171 -4.64 -2.23 -9.66
C VAL A 171 -3.56 -2.19 -10.73
N GLU A 172 -3.76 -1.35 -11.73
CA GLU A 172 -2.77 -1.03 -12.75
C GLU A 172 -2.15 0.33 -12.44
N GLY A 173 -0.82 0.45 -12.57
CA GLY A 173 -0.20 1.76 -12.44
C GLY A 173 1.27 1.81 -12.86
N VAL A 174 1.78 3.03 -12.97
CA VAL A 174 3.17 3.29 -13.33
C VAL A 174 4.05 3.32 -12.09
N PHE A 175 5.05 2.45 -12.05
CA PHE A 175 6.06 2.37 -11.01
C PHE A 175 7.33 3.14 -11.39
N GLN A 176 7.81 3.96 -10.45
CA GLN A 176 9.00 4.83 -10.59
C GLN A 176 9.03 5.68 -11.87
N LYS A 177 7.86 5.99 -12.46
CA LYS A 177 7.74 6.69 -13.75
C LYS A 177 8.44 5.96 -14.92
N LYS A 178 8.63 4.64 -14.81
CA LYS A 178 9.37 3.84 -15.80
C LYS A 178 8.52 2.77 -16.43
N ASP A 179 7.91 1.91 -15.62
CA ASP A 179 7.24 0.71 -16.09
C ASP A 179 5.85 0.56 -15.46
N THR A 180 5.01 -0.29 -16.02
CA THR A 180 3.64 -0.54 -15.55
C THR A 180 3.58 -1.83 -14.76
N LEU A 181 3.01 -1.77 -13.55
CA LEU A 181 2.74 -2.94 -12.72
C LEU A 181 1.24 -3.18 -12.65
N HIS A 182 0.87 -4.46 -12.67
CA HIS A 182 -0.46 -4.94 -12.36
C HIS A 182 -0.38 -5.68 -11.03
N LEU A 183 -1.13 -5.21 -10.04
CA LEU A 183 -1.17 -5.77 -8.69
C LEU A 183 -2.55 -6.40 -8.48
N LEU A 184 -2.55 -7.69 -8.15
CA LEU A 184 -3.76 -8.43 -7.80
C LEU A 184 -3.69 -8.75 -6.31
N ILE A 185 -4.69 -8.31 -5.55
CA ILE A 185 -4.79 -8.53 -4.11
C ILE A 185 -6.01 -9.42 -3.88
N ALA A 186 -5.79 -10.57 -3.27
CA ALA A 186 -6.82 -11.58 -3.04
C ALA A 186 -6.74 -12.13 -1.62
N HIS A 187 -7.90 -12.40 -1.02
CA HIS A 187 -8.02 -13.08 0.27
C HIS A 187 -9.09 -14.18 0.20
N PHE A 188 -8.71 -15.33 -0.34
CA PHE A 188 -9.63 -16.45 -0.58
C PHE A 188 -10.22 -17.02 0.72
N PRO A 189 -11.42 -17.65 0.66
CA PRO A 189 -12.11 -18.25 1.80
C PRO A 189 -11.21 -19.10 2.70
N SER A 190 -11.37 -18.99 4.02
CA SER A 190 -10.55 -19.69 5.00
C SER A 190 -10.74 -21.22 4.94
N ARG A 191 -9.80 -21.97 5.54
CA ARG A 191 -9.82 -23.44 5.57
C ARG A 191 -10.65 -24.01 6.72
N SER A 192 -11.71 -23.34 7.15
CA SER A 192 -12.49 -23.71 8.35
C SER A 192 -13.15 -25.10 8.25
N GLY A 193 -13.52 -25.56 7.04
CA GLY A 193 -13.99 -26.93 6.75
C GLY A 193 -12.86 -27.96 6.51
N GLY A 194 -11.60 -27.56 6.66
CA GLY A 194 -10.44 -28.38 6.30
C GLY A 194 -9.99 -28.21 4.86
N GLN A 195 -8.81 -28.76 4.52
CA GLN A 195 -8.16 -28.53 3.23
C GLN A 195 -9.01 -29.02 2.06
N LYS A 196 -9.50 -30.25 2.15
CA LYS A 196 -10.22 -30.91 1.05
C LYS A 196 -11.48 -30.15 0.63
N GLU A 197 -12.18 -29.55 1.59
CA GLU A 197 -13.42 -28.81 1.35
C GLU A 197 -13.19 -27.38 0.85
N SER A 198 -12.03 -26.79 1.15
CA SER A 198 -11.71 -25.40 0.82
C SER A 198 -10.87 -25.24 -0.46
N GLU A 199 -10.17 -26.28 -0.89
CA GLU A 199 -9.33 -26.25 -2.10
C GLU A 199 -10.08 -25.83 -3.37
N PRO A 200 -11.31 -26.32 -3.65
CA PRO A 200 -12.02 -25.93 -4.87
C PRO A 200 -12.45 -24.45 -4.90
N LYS A 201 -12.38 -23.75 -3.77
CA LYS A 201 -12.77 -22.33 -3.61
C LYS A 201 -11.60 -21.36 -3.70
N ARG A 202 -10.41 -21.84 -4.11
CA ARG A 202 -9.13 -21.13 -4.09
C ARG A 202 -8.48 -21.17 -5.46
#